data_AF-A0A524CQ23-F1
#
_entry.id   AF-A0A524CQ23-F1
#
_cell.length_a   1.000
_cell.length_b   1.000
_cell.length_c   1.000
_cell.angle_alpha   90.00
_cell.angle_beta   90.00
_cell.angle_gamma   90.00
#
_symmetry.space_group_name_H-M   'P 1'
#
loop_
_entity.id
_entity.type
_entity.pdbx_description
1 polymer ?
#
loop_
_entity_poly.entity_id
_entity_poly.type
_entity_poly.pdbx_seq_one_letter_code
_entity_poly.pdbx_strand_id
1 'polypeptide(L)'
;MAIKKIYKINEFLTLKLEDRKTKIYVKNNEFRTCKFLLLVDPNGVIGGNINSIDEAAEKYDDILEGDEFLPEEFAISPEQEFWAHCSNLQAWAENKYNINLIHSNLAFPLLVKLIKVGDLKARICFEEQIFRAFLELNFSIIKSILYRDLLDLLDEEKLKSLKIELKEKNPDLAAFFFPVFLRIHSDSDLEE
;
A
#
# COMPACT_ATOMS: atom_id res chain seq x y z
N MET A 1 19.05 -21.42 -11.04
CA MET A 1 18.72 -19.98 -10.96
C MET A 1 19.93 -19.27 -10.39
N ALA A 2 20.49 -18.31 -11.13
CA ALA A 2 21.62 -17.52 -10.67
C ALA A 2 21.09 -16.20 -10.10
N ILE A 3 21.22 -16.00 -8.79
CA ILE A 3 20.91 -14.72 -8.15
C ILE A 3 22.04 -13.76 -8.53
N LYS A 4 21.72 -12.67 -9.23
CA LYS A 4 22.72 -11.69 -9.64
C LYS A 4 22.94 -10.63 -8.56
N LYS A 5 21.87 -10.23 -7.86
CA LYS A 5 21.89 -9.20 -6.79
C LYS A 5 20.81 -9.45 -5.75
N ILE A 6 21.08 -9.00 -4.52
CA ILE A 6 20.16 -9.02 -3.38
C ILE A 6 20.23 -7.65 -2.72
N TYR A 7 19.08 -7.07 -2.37
CA TYR A 7 18.99 -5.83 -1.62
C TYR A 7 17.98 -6.00 -0.49
N LYS A 8 18.44 -5.82 0.75
CA LYS A 8 17.61 -5.96 1.95
C LYS A 8 17.14 -4.57 2.39
N ILE A 9 15.84 -4.33 2.36
CA ILE A 9 15.24 -3.06 2.80
C ILE A 9 15.09 -3.05 4.31
N ASN A 10 14.54 -4.13 4.87
CA ASN A 10 14.42 -4.32 6.30
C ASN A 10 14.44 -5.82 6.64
N GLU A 11 14.16 -6.19 7.89
CA GLU A 11 14.17 -7.59 8.33
C GLU A 11 13.17 -8.48 7.60
N PHE A 12 12.06 -7.92 7.13
CA PHE A 12 10.99 -8.65 6.47
C PHE A 12 11.01 -8.49 4.95
N LEU A 13 11.53 -7.40 4.39
CA LEU A 13 11.43 -7.05 2.98
C LEU A 13 12.80 -7.10 2.28
N THR A 14 12.89 -7.89 1.22
CA THR A 14 14.11 -8.06 0.42
C THR A 14 13.77 -8.14 -1.06
N LEU A 15 14.58 -7.52 -1.92
CA LEU A 15 14.49 -7.66 -3.37
C LEU A 15 15.65 -8.51 -3.88
N LYS A 16 15.39 -9.31 -4.90
CA LYS A 16 16.42 -10.09 -5.60
C LYS A 16 16.28 -9.91 -7.11
N LEU A 17 17.41 -9.77 -7.79
CA LEU A 17 17.50 -9.83 -9.24
C LEU A 17 17.79 -11.27 -9.65
N GLU A 18 16.78 -11.96 -10.15
CA GLU A 18 16.83 -13.36 -10.56
C GLU A 18 16.33 -13.49 -12.00
N ASP A 19 17.10 -14.16 -12.86
CA ASP A 19 16.72 -14.41 -14.26
C ASP A 19 16.31 -13.11 -15.02
N ARG A 20 17.06 -12.02 -14.78
CA ARG A 20 16.82 -10.66 -15.32
C ARG A 20 15.51 -10.00 -14.85
N LYS A 21 14.85 -10.54 -13.81
CA LYS A 21 13.63 -9.97 -13.22
C LYS A 21 13.84 -9.62 -11.76
N THR A 22 13.31 -8.47 -11.37
CA THR A 22 13.27 -8.07 -9.97
C THR A 22 12.11 -8.79 -9.27
N LYS A 23 12.42 -9.47 -8.17
CA LYS A 23 11.43 -10.17 -7.34
C LYS A 23 11.47 -9.62 -5.92
N ILE A 24 10.29 -9.40 -5.35
CA ILE A 24 10.11 -8.95 -3.98
C ILE A 24 9.90 -10.19 -3.09
N TYR A 25 10.52 -10.21 -1.92
CA TYR A 25 10.39 -11.27 -0.92
C TYR A 25 9.95 -10.66 0.40
N VAL A 26 8.93 -11.28 1.01
CA VAL A 26 8.50 -10.97 2.37
C VAL A 26 8.78 -12.18 3.27
N LYS A 27 9.66 -12.03 4.26
CA LYS A 27 10.14 -13.10 5.15
C LYS A 27 10.59 -14.33 4.35
N ASN A 28 11.45 -14.10 3.35
CA ASN A 28 11.98 -15.10 2.41
C ASN A 28 10.95 -15.77 1.48
N ASN A 29 9.68 -15.39 1.51
CA ASN A 29 8.67 -15.88 0.58
C ASN A 29 8.50 -14.90 -0.58
N GLU A 30 8.55 -15.40 -1.81
CA GLU A 30 8.32 -14.59 -3.01
C GLU A 30 6.92 -13.96 -2.96
N PHE A 31 6.86 -12.65 -3.16
CA PHE A 31 5.64 -11.87 -3.20
C PHE A 31 5.23 -11.63 -4.65
N ARG A 32 4.15 -12.27 -5.10
CA ARG A 32 3.78 -12.40 -6.53
C ARG A 32 2.61 -11.49 -6.96
N THR A 33 2.39 -10.37 -6.28
CA THR A 33 1.30 -9.43 -6.65
C THR A 33 1.72 -8.56 -7.84
N CYS A 34 0.75 -8.05 -8.61
CA CYS A 34 0.90 -7.43 -9.93
C CYS A 34 2.17 -6.58 -10.13
N LYS A 35 2.84 -6.86 -11.25
CA LYS A 35 4.25 -6.51 -11.53
C LYS A 35 4.48 -5.10 -12.06
N PHE A 36 3.44 -4.33 -12.34
CA PHE A 36 3.54 -3.33 -13.41
C PHE A 36 3.56 -1.86 -13.03
N LEU A 37 3.37 -1.46 -11.77
CA LEU A 37 3.40 -0.02 -11.46
C LEU A 37 4.28 0.32 -10.26
N LEU A 38 5.58 0.47 -10.55
CA LEU A 38 6.53 1.23 -9.75
C LEU A 38 6.76 2.55 -10.47
N LEU A 39 5.85 3.50 -10.27
CA LEU A 39 6.01 4.87 -10.74
C LEU A 39 7.15 5.52 -9.94
N VAL A 40 8.26 5.82 -10.62
CA VAL A 40 9.22 6.85 -10.20
C VAL A 40 8.90 8.06 -11.07
N ASP A 41 8.84 9.26 -10.50
CA ASP A 41 9.13 10.49 -11.25
C ASP A 41 10.59 10.85 -11.00
N PRO A 42 11.54 10.46 -11.88
CA PRO A 42 12.96 10.70 -11.64
C PRO A 42 13.34 12.18 -11.83
N ASN A 43 12.47 12.97 -12.44
CA ASN A 43 12.80 14.30 -12.96
C ASN A 43 11.87 15.42 -12.44
N GLY A 44 10.87 15.12 -11.61
CA GLY A 44 9.83 16.09 -11.24
C GLY A 44 8.95 16.50 -12.44
N VAL A 45 8.90 15.67 -13.49
CA VAL A 45 8.21 15.97 -14.77
C VAL A 45 6.70 15.80 -14.63
N ILE A 46 6.24 15.15 -13.57
CA ILE A 46 4.85 15.19 -13.15
C ILE A 46 4.58 16.58 -12.54
N GLY A 47 4.53 17.58 -13.42
CA GLY A 47 4.26 18.97 -13.10
C GLY A 47 2.79 19.16 -12.76
N GLY A 48 2.47 19.04 -11.47
CA GLY A 48 1.17 19.35 -10.91
C GLY A 48 1.11 18.97 -9.43
N ASN A 49 0.26 19.63 -8.65
CA ASN A 49 -0.08 19.16 -7.30
C ASN A 49 -0.81 17.81 -7.44
N ILE A 50 -0.07 16.71 -7.41
CA ILE A 50 -0.63 15.36 -7.36
C ILE A 50 -0.50 14.85 -5.92
N ASN A 51 -1.61 14.38 -5.35
CA ASN A 51 -1.68 13.97 -3.95
C ASN A 51 -1.28 12.49 -3.74
N SER A 52 -1.32 11.66 -4.79
CA SER A 52 -0.91 10.26 -4.74
C SER A 52 -0.42 9.73 -6.09
N ILE A 53 0.35 8.65 -6.05
CA ILE A 53 0.78 7.93 -7.26
C ILE A 53 -0.41 7.32 -8.02
N ASP A 54 -1.52 6.99 -7.35
CA ASP A 54 -2.73 6.53 -8.02
C ASP A 54 -3.37 7.66 -8.87
N GLU A 55 -3.40 8.89 -8.36
CA GLU A 55 -3.88 10.07 -9.11
C GLU A 55 -2.97 10.37 -10.32
N ALA A 56 -1.67 10.13 -10.20
CA ALA A 56 -0.76 10.18 -11.34
C ALA A 56 -1.08 9.06 -12.35
N ALA A 57 -1.26 7.82 -11.89
CA ALA A 57 -1.55 6.68 -12.75
C ALA A 57 -2.83 6.91 -13.58
N GLU A 58 -3.92 7.37 -12.96
CA GLU A 58 -5.17 7.71 -13.65
C GLU A 58 -5.01 8.85 -14.68
N LYS A 59 -4.16 9.84 -14.40
CA LYS A 59 -3.88 10.95 -15.33
C LYS A 59 -3.01 10.54 -16.52
N TYR A 60 -2.21 9.50 -16.35
CA TYR A 60 -1.30 8.97 -17.37
C TYR A 60 -1.74 7.59 -17.84
N ASP A 61 -3.00 7.22 -17.62
CA ASP A 61 -3.57 5.91 -17.92
C ASP A 61 -3.42 5.58 -19.42
N ASP A 62 -3.67 6.56 -20.29
CA ASP A 62 -3.46 6.45 -21.74
C ASP A 62 -1.99 6.17 -22.14
N ILE A 63 -1.03 6.49 -21.27
CA ILE A 63 0.42 6.29 -21.47
C ILE A 63 0.90 5.03 -20.73
N LEU A 64 0.21 4.59 -19.67
CA LEU A 64 0.63 3.49 -18.80
C LEU A 64 -0.13 2.18 -19.04
N GLU A 65 -1.36 2.26 -19.56
CA GLU A 65 -2.20 1.12 -19.98
C GLU A 65 -2.23 0.90 -21.50
N GLY A 66 -1.73 1.86 -22.29
CA GLY A 66 -1.50 1.67 -23.72
C GLY A 66 -0.43 0.59 -23.96
N ASP A 67 -0.72 -0.35 -24.87
CA ASP A 67 0.11 -1.52 -25.19
C ASP A 67 1.63 -1.28 -25.05
N GLU A 68 2.26 -2.07 -24.16
CA GLU A 68 3.67 -2.46 -24.21
C GLU A 68 4.77 -1.40 -24.04
N PHE A 69 4.73 -0.50 -23.05
CA PHE A 69 5.98 0.16 -22.62
C PHE A 69 6.88 -0.80 -21.84
N LEU A 70 7.58 -1.67 -22.57
CA LEU A 70 8.57 -2.58 -22.02
C LEU A 70 9.83 -1.78 -21.63
N PRO A 71 10.46 -2.00 -20.46
CA PRO A 71 11.73 -1.36 -20.09
C PRO A 71 12.83 -1.51 -21.16
N GLU A 72 12.75 -2.56 -21.97
CA GLU A 72 13.59 -2.80 -23.14
C GLU A 72 13.47 -1.69 -24.21
N GLU A 73 12.31 -1.07 -24.37
CA GLU A 73 12.07 0.03 -25.33
C GLU A 73 12.81 1.32 -24.94
N PHE A 74 13.06 1.50 -23.64
CA PHE A 74 13.85 2.61 -23.09
C PHE A 74 15.32 2.26 -22.87
N ALA A 75 15.76 1.09 -23.35
CA ALA A 75 17.10 0.54 -23.14
C ALA A 75 17.51 0.47 -21.65
N ILE A 76 16.55 0.33 -20.73
CA ILE A 76 16.82 0.20 -19.30
C ILE A 76 17.32 -1.22 -19.05
N SER A 77 18.54 -1.34 -18.52
CA SER A 77 19.04 -2.65 -18.15
C SER A 77 18.27 -3.21 -16.95
N PRO A 78 18.11 -4.55 -16.83
CA PRO A 78 17.50 -5.19 -15.66
C PRO A 78 18.11 -4.78 -14.32
N GLU A 79 19.37 -4.32 -14.34
CA GLU A 79 20.09 -3.86 -13.17
C GLU A 79 19.74 -2.43 -12.77
N GLN A 80 19.53 -1.54 -13.74
CA GLN A 80 19.03 -0.18 -13.50
C GLN A 80 17.59 -0.22 -12.97
N GLU A 81 16.74 -1.04 -13.59
CA GLU A 81 15.37 -1.27 -13.13
C GLU A 81 15.34 -1.82 -11.69
N PHE A 82 16.20 -2.80 -11.38
CA PHE A 82 16.34 -3.34 -10.04
C PHE A 82 16.67 -2.25 -9.00
N TRP A 83 17.61 -1.36 -9.30
CA TRP A 83 17.97 -0.27 -8.38
C TRP A 83 16.86 0.78 -8.23
N ALA A 84 16.11 1.08 -9.31
CA ALA A 84 14.95 1.95 -9.23
C ALA A 84 13.89 1.37 -8.29
N HIS A 85 13.57 0.08 -8.43
CA HIS A 85 12.62 -0.63 -7.56
C HIS A 85 13.09 -0.67 -6.10
N CYS A 86 14.39 -0.91 -5.88
CA CYS A 86 14.97 -0.90 -4.54
C CYS A 86 14.80 0.48 -3.88
N SER A 87 15.14 1.56 -4.59
CA SER A 87 15.04 2.93 -4.06
C SER A 87 13.61 3.32 -3.71
N ASN A 88 12.63 2.96 -4.56
CA ASN A 88 11.21 3.23 -4.29
C ASN A 88 10.71 2.51 -3.03
N LEU A 89 10.96 1.20 -2.94
CA LEU A 89 10.51 0.44 -1.78
C LEU A 89 11.28 0.80 -0.51
N GLN A 90 12.55 1.21 -0.62
CA GLN A 90 13.31 1.78 0.50
C GLN A 90 12.63 3.06 1.00
N ALA A 91 12.36 4.01 0.10
CA ALA A 91 11.70 5.26 0.45
C ALA A 91 10.32 5.03 1.07
N TRP A 92 9.54 4.11 0.52
CA TRP A 92 8.25 3.70 1.07
C TRP A 92 8.37 3.13 2.49
N ALA A 93 9.33 2.22 2.73
CA ALA A 93 9.55 1.61 4.04
C ALA A 93 10.09 2.60 5.09
N GLU A 94 10.92 3.55 4.68
CA GLU A 94 11.45 4.62 5.54
C GLU A 94 10.36 5.63 5.92
N ASN A 95 9.50 5.98 4.97
CA ASN A 95 8.37 6.89 5.17
C ASN A 95 7.13 6.18 5.73
N LYS A 96 7.34 5.31 6.72
CA LYS A 96 6.26 4.66 7.49
C LYS A 96 5.23 3.93 6.63
N TYR A 97 5.66 3.33 5.51
CA TYR A 97 4.78 2.61 4.60
C TYR A 97 3.58 3.46 4.11
N ASN A 98 3.81 4.77 3.90
CA ASN A 98 2.80 5.68 3.38
C ASN A 98 2.26 5.16 2.04
N ILE A 99 0.98 4.80 2.01
CA ILE A 99 0.34 4.16 0.86
C ILE A 99 0.30 5.03 -0.40
N ASN A 100 0.58 6.33 -0.28
CA ASN A 100 0.61 7.26 -1.42
C ASN A 100 1.96 7.29 -2.15
N LEU A 101 3.03 6.68 -1.57
CA LEU A 101 4.40 6.74 -2.12
C LEU A 101 4.73 5.64 -3.13
N ILE A 102 3.92 4.60 -3.22
CA ILE A 102 3.96 3.60 -4.29
C ILE A 102 2.51 3.32 -4.67
N HIS A 103 2.28 2.80 -5.89
CA HIS A 103 0.93 2.55 -6.37
C HIS A 103 0.16 1.60 -5.44
N SER A 104 -1.14 1.87 -5.24
CA SER A 104 -2.01 1.15 -4.31
C SER A 104 -2.05 -0.38 -4.54
N ASN A 105 -1.99 -0.82 -5.80
CA ASN A 105 -1.94 -2.24 -6.16
C ASN A 105 -0.69 -2.98 -5.65
N LEU A 106 0.39 -2.25 -5.31
CA LEU A 106 1.56 -2.79 -4.62
C LEU A 106 1.51 -2.45 -3.13
N ALA A 107 1.23 -1.19 -2.77
CA ALA A 107 1.26 -0.69 -1.39
C ALA A 107 0.39 -1.53 -0.45
N PHE A 108 -0.91 -1.67 -0.77
CA PHE A 108 -1.84 -2.36 0.12
C PHE A 108 -1.50 -3.85 0.27
N PRO A 109 -1.34 -4.64 -0.82
CA PRO A 109 -1.08 -6.06 -0.67
C PRO A 109 0.26 -6.35 0.03
N LEU A 110 1.27 -5.50 -0.20
CA LEU A 110 2.58 -5.63 0.45
C LEU A 110 2.50 -5.29 1.94
N LEU A 111 1.80 -4.21 2.31
CA LEU A 111 1.57 -3.82 3.70
C LEU A 111 0.83 -4.92 4.48
N VAL A 112 -0.25 -5.45 3.89
CA VAL A 112 -1.00 -6.58 4.48
C VAL A 112 -0.11 -7.79 4.68
N LYS A 113 0.76 -8.10 3.71
CA LYS A 113 1.69 -9.23 3.83
C LYS A 113 2.70 -9.00 4.96
N LEU A 114 3.22 -7.79 5.12
CA LEU A 114 4.13 -7.42 6.22
C LEU A 114 3.46 -7.60 7.59
N ILE A 115 2.22 -7.12 7.74
CA ILE A 115 1.42 -7.31 8.97
C ILE A 115 1.24 -8.79 9.29
N LYS A 116 0.88 -9.60 8.28
CA LYS A 116 0.67 -11.05 8.44
C LYS A 116 1.93 -11.82 8.82
N VAL A 117 3.12 -11.34 8.45
CA VAL A 117 4.39 -11.99 8.84
C VAL A 117 4.96 -11.52 10.18
N GLY A 118 4.29 -10.55 10.82
CA GLY A 118 4.61 -10.04 12.15
C GLY A 118 5.42 -8.74 12.17
N ASP A 119 5.46 -7.96 11.09
CA ASP A 119 6.10 -6.64 11.11
C ASP A 119 5.26 -5.67 11.96
N LEU A 120 5.73 -5.40 13.18
CA LEU A 120 5.07 -4.48 14.12
C LEU A 120 5.03 -3.04 13.60
N LYS A 121 6.08 -2.59 12.88
CA LYS A 121 6.11 -1.25 12.29
C LYS A 121 5.00 -1.13 11.23
N ALA A 122 4.86 -2.14 10.38
CA ALA A 122 3.80 -2.18 9.38
C ALA A 122 2.41 -2.12 10.00
N ARG A 123 2.17 -2.87 11.09
CA ARG A 123 0.90 -2.86 11.83
C ARG A 123 0.59 -1.48 12.40
N ILE A 124 1.52 -0.88 13.14
CA ILE A 124 1.31 0.45 13.76
C ILE A 124 1.03 1.50 12.69
N CYS A 125 1.83 1.55 11.62
CA CYS A 125 1.64 2.54 10.56
C CYS A 125 0.35 2.33 9.77
N PHE A 126 -0.14 1.08 9.67
CA PHE A 126 -1.42 0.77 9.05
C PHE A 126 -2.59 1.26 9.91
N GLU A 127 -2.56 0.99 11.22
CA GLU A 127 -3.56 1.49 12.17
C GLU A 127 -3.65 3.02 12.15
N GLU A 128 -2.50 3.72 12.23
CA GLU A 128 -2.44 5.18 12.16
C GLU A 128 -3.07 5.73 10.87
N GLN A 129 -2.80 5.07 9.73
CA GLN A 129 -3.35 5.48 8.44
C GLN A 129 -4.86 5.29 8.37
N ILE A 130 -5.42 4.21 8.93
CA ILE A 130 -6.88 4.03 9.00
C ILE A 130 -7.50 5.12 9.85
N PHE A 131 -7.01 5.33 11.07
CA PHE A 131 -7.55 6.35 11.97
C PHE A 131 -7.54 7.72 11.28
N ARG A 132 -6.40 8.10 10.72
CA ARG A 132 -6.27 9.35 10.00
C ARG A 132 -7.24 9.44 8.83
N ALA A 133 -7.36 8.40 8.01
CA ALA A 133 -8.25 8.39 6.85
C ALA A 133 -9.72 8.61 7.24
N PHE A 134 -10.20 7.92 8.29
CA PHE A 134 -11.57 8.08 8.77
C PHE A 134 -11.82 9.43 9.46
N LEU A 135 -10.87 9.91 10.27
CA LEU A 135 -11.03 11.17 11.00
C LEU A 135 -10.89 12.41 10.10
N GLU A 136 -10.04 12.33 9.07
CA GLU A 136 -9.84 13.40 8.07
C GLU A 136 -10.76 13.25 6.85
N LEU A 137 -11.61 12.21 6.82
CA LEU A 137 -12.54 11.94 5.71
C LEU A 137 -11.84 11.78 4.35
N ASN A 138 -10.68 11.12 4.35
CA ASN A 138 -9.98 10.77 3.12
C ASN A 138 -10.69 9.59 2.43
N PHE A 139 -11.71 9.91 1.63
CA PHE A 139 -12.57 8.92 0.97
C PHE A 139 -11.82 7.99 0.01
N SER A 140 -10.71 8.43 -0.60
CA SER A 140 -9.91 7.57 -1.49
C SER A 140 -9.29 6.40 -0.73
N ILE A 141 -8.69 6.70 0.43
CA ILE A 141 -8.10 5.70 1.31
C ILE A 141 -9.19 4.83 1.96
N ILE A 142 -10.27 5.45 2.45
CA ILE A 142 -11.42 4.72 3.03
C ILE A 142 -11.98 3.72 2.02
N LYS A 143 -12.26 4.15 0.78
CA LYS A 143 -12.78 3.27 -0.28
C LYS A 143 -11.85 2.08 -0.52
N SER A 144 -10.54 2.32 -0.56
CA SER A 144 -9.53 1.27 -0.73
C SER A 144 -9.49 0.27 0.44
N ILE A 145 -9.61 0.78 1.67
CA ILE A 145 -9.69 -0.05 2.90
C ILE A 145 -10.94 -0.93 2.86
N LEU A 146 -12.10 -0.36 2.54
CA LEU A 146 -13.38 -1.07 2.55
C LEU A 146 -13.49 -2.10 1.41
N TYR A 147 -13.02 -1.77 0.20
CA TYR A 147 -13.08 -2.68 -0.94
C TYR A 147 -12.21 -3.94 -0.77
N ARG A 148 -11.19 -3.86 0.09
CA ARG A 148 -10.21 -4.94 0.31
C ARG A 148 -10.35 -5.60 1.69
N ASP A 149 -11.44 -5.32 2.41
CA ASP A 149 -11.73 -5.82 3.75
C ASP A 149 -10.55 -5.65 4.73
N LEU A 150 -9.83 -4.52 4.63
CA LEU A 150 -8.62 -4.29 5.43
C LEU A 150 -8.93 -3.93 6.89
N LEU A 151 -10.17 -3.54 7.19
CA LEU A 151 -10.57 -3.25 8.58
C LEU A 151 -10.49 -4.50 9.47
N ASP A 152 -10.60 -5.71 8.92
CA ASP A 152 -10.46 -6.98 9.63
C ASP A 152 -9.05 -7.19 10.22
N LEU A 153 -8.09 -6.36 9.81
CA LEU A 153 -6.72 -6.39 10.34
C LEU A 153 -6.58 -5.56 11.62
N LEU A 154 -7.55 -4.69 11.93
CA LEU A 154 -7.65 -4.01 13.22
C LEU A 154 -8.18 -5.00 14.27
N ASP A 155 -7.62 -4.96 15.47
CA ASP A 155 -8.24 -5.65 16.59
C ASP A 155 -9.51 -4.93 17.07
N GLU A 156 -10.29 -5.64 17.89
CA GLU A 156 -11.56 -5.14 18.43
C GLU A 156 -11.40 -3.83 19.21
N GLU A 157 -10.32 -3.69 19.99
CA GLU A 157 -10.08 -2.49 20.79
C GLU A 157 -9.84 -1.28 19.89
N LYS A 158 -9.02 -1.43 18.85
CA LYS A 158 -8.75 -0.39 17.86
C LYS A 158 -10.01 -0.02 17.08
N LEU A 159 -10.82 -1.00 16.71
CA LEU A 159 -12.08 -0.74 16.02
C LEU A 159 -13.05 0.03 16.92
N LYS A 160 -13.15 -0.33 18.21
CA LYS A 160 -13.95 0.39 19.20
C LYS A 160 -13.46 1.82 19.39
N SER A 161 -12.15 2.03 19.56
CA SER A 161 -11.56 3.36 19.66
C SER A 161 -11.86 4.22 18.43
N LEU A 162 -11.73 3.66 17.22
CA LEU A 162 -12.04 4.37 15.98
C LEU A 162 -13.51 4.79 15.91
N LYS A 163 -14.45 3.89 16.28
CA LYS A 163 -15.88 4.19 16.33
C LYS A 163 -16.19 5.36 17.27
N ILE A 164 -15.57 5.38 18.46
CA ILE A 164 -15.76 6.44 19.46
C ILE A 164 -15.25 7.77 18.92
N GLU A 165 -14.00 7.83 18.44
CA GLU A 165 -13.41 9.08 17.94
C GLU A 165 -14.17 9.62 16.71
N LEU A 166 -14.62 8.73 15.81
CA LEU A 166 -15.40 9.13 14.65
C LEU A 166 -16.77 9.71 15.06
N LYS A 167 -17.43 9.12 16.06
CA LYS A 167 -18.70 9.61 16.61
C LYS A 167 -18.55 10.97 17.28
N GLU A 168 -17.45 11.18 18.00
CA GLU A 168 -17.16 12.47 18.66
C GLU A 168 -16.87 13.58 17.65
N LYS A 169 -16.11 13.29 16.59
CA LYS A 169 -15.77 14.31 15.59
C LYS A 169 -16.88 14.57 14.57
N ASN A 170 -17.54 13.51 14.08
CA ASN A 170 -18.50 13.58 12.99
C ASN A 170 -19.65 12.56 13.18
N PRO A 171 -20.64 12.86 14.04
CA PRO A 171 -21.69 11.91 14.41
C PRO A 171 -22.55 11.42 13.22
N ASP A 172 -22.84 12.29 12.24
CA ASP A 172 -23.61 11.92 11.05
C ASP A 172 -22.86 10.92 10.16
N LEU A 173 -21.54 11.06 10.04
CA LEU A 173 -20.68 10.14 9.30
C LEU A 173 -20.42 8.84 10.05
N ALA A 174 -20.33 8.90 11.38
CA ALA A 174 -20.26 7.70 12.20
C ALA A 174 -21.51 6.81 11.96
N ALA A 175 -22.69 7.42 11.83
CA ALA A 175 -23.91 6.70 11.47
C ALA A 175 -23.85 6.08 10.06
N PHE A 176 -23.23 6.77 9.09
CA PHE A 176 -23.03 6.24 7.74
C PHE A 176 -22.13 5.00 7.70
N PHE A 177 -21.03 5.00 8.46
CA PHE A 177 -20.11 3.86 8.51
C PHE A 177 -20.51 2.76 9.51
N PHE A 178 -21.51 3.01 10.36
CA PHE A 178 -21.98 2.04 11.37
C PHE A 178 -22.32 0.65 10.80
N PRO A 179 -23.05 0.52 9.67
CA PRO A 179 -23.34 -0.80 9.08
C PRO A 179 -22.08 -1.51 8.58
N VAL A 180 -21.07 -0.76 8.17
CA VAL A 180 -19.78 -1.30 7.71
C VAL A 180 -19.02 -1.90 8.90
N PHE A 181 -19.00 -1.20 10.02
CA PHE A 181 -18.35 -1.70 11.24
C PHE A 181 -19.08 -2.88 11.89
N LEU A 182 -20.41 -2.97 11.75
CA LEU A 182 -21.19 -4.11 12.24
C LEU A 182 -20.94 -5.40 11.45
N ARG A 183 -20.64 -5.30 10.14
CA ARG A 183 -20.35 -6.48 9.31
C ARG A 183 -19.06 -7.20 9.68
N ILE A 184 -18.11 -6.48 10.28
CA ILE A 184 -16.81 -7.03 10.66
C ILE A 184 -16.91 -7.85 11.94
N HIS A 185 -17.94 -7.61 12.77
CA HIS A 185 -18.20 -8.32 14.02
C HIS A 185 -19.71 -8.59 14.14
N SER A 186 -20.22 -9.56 13.36
CA SER A 186 -21.65 -9.92 13.39
C SER A 186 -22.09 -10.63 14.67
N ASP A 187 -21.20 -10.91 15.62
CA ASP A 187 -21.50 -11.84 16.73
C ASP A 187 -21.39 -11.26 18.15
N SER A 188 -21.13 -9.95 18.37
CA SER A 188 -20.92 -9.46 19.75
C SER A 188 -21.71 -8.25 20.24
N ASP A 189 -22.47 -7.54 19.42
CA ASP A 189 -23.11 -6.28 19.87
C ASP A 189 -24.65 -6.32 19.70
N LEU A 190 -25.28 -7.37 20.25
CA LEU A 190 -26.73 -7.42 20.50
C LEU A 190 -27.14 -7.07 21.95
N GLU A 191 -26.22 -6.68 22.81
CA GLU A 191 -26.49 -6.20 24.18
C GLU A 191 -25.39 -5.15 24.45
N GLU A 192 -25.62 -3.88 24.78
CA GLU A 192 -26.58 -3.27 25.72
C GLU A 192 -26.71 -1.75 25.41
#